data_AF-A0A7I4YZF3-F1
#
_entry.id   AF-A0A7I4YZF3-F1
#
_cell.length_a   1.000
_cell.length_b   1.000
_cell.length_c   1.000
_cell.angle_alpha   90.00
_cell.angle_beta   90.00
_cell.angle_gamma   90.00
#
_symmetry.space_group_name_H-M   'P 1'
#
loop_
_entity.id
_entity.type
_entity.pdbx_description
1 polymer ?
#
loop_
_entity_poly.entity_id
_entity_poly.type
_entity_poly.pdbx_seq_one_letter_code
_entity_poly.pdbx_strand_id
1 'polypeptide(L)'
;MSSTYSAEEAEYSRRQVRKERRDICRTMCTGFLMFTLILAIAAGITIYASTLSKPTYPKRSLERMAQVKRQIIHSANAPGAVGPYSQAVRVDNTIYISGSLGLDPKSGDLKQGIKEQTHQSLKNIGEILKAAGVGYGNVVKTTVLLADINDFTTVNDIYKEYFTAKFPARAAYQVAALPKKALVEIEAIAVASEIKDI
;
A
#
# COMPACT_ATOMS: atom_id res chain seq x y z
N MET A 1 2.32 17.90 -21.59
CA MET A 1 1.87 16.75 -22.41
C MET A 1 1.66 15.45 -21.63
N SER A 2 1.96 15.34 -20.32
CA SER A 2 1.80 14.09 -19.53
C SER A 2 0.45 13.95 -18.78
N SER A 3 -0.27 15.06 -18.56
CA SER A 3 -1.51 15.07 -17.75
C SER A 3 -2.73 14.44 -18.44
N THR A 4 -2.81 14.51 -19.77
CA THR A 4 -3.96 14.03 -20.54
C THR A 4 -3.98 12.51 -20.70
N TYR A 5 -2.82 11.85 -20.65
CA TYR A 5 -2.68 10.40 -20.87
C TYR A 5 -3.35 9.59 -19.74
N SER A 6 -3.17 10.02 -18.49
CA SER A 6 -3.81 9.38 -17.32
C SER A 6 -5.33 9.52 -17.32
N ALA A 7 -5.86 10.62 -17.88
CA ALA A 7 -7.30 10.83 -18.00
C ALA A 7 -7.93 9.91 -19.06
N GLU A 8 -7.25 9.73 -20.20
CA GLU A 8 -7.71 8.85 -21.28
C GLU A 8 -7.66 7.37 -20.89
N GLU A 9 -6.61 6.92 -20.19
CA GLU A 9 -6.51 5.54 -19.69
C GLU A 9 -7.59 5.22 -18.65
N ALA A 10 -7.89 6.19 -17.78
CA ALA A 10 -8.98 6.09 -16.81
C ALA A 10 -10.36 6.08 -17.49
N GLU A 11 -10.53 6.78 -18.62
CA GLU A 11 -11.78 6.75 -19.39
C GLU A 11 -11.92 5.45 -20.18
N TYR A 12 -10.84 4.95 -20.78
CA TYR A 12 -10.79 3.67 -21.47
C TYR A 12 -11.13 2.50 -20.55
N SER A 13 -10.51 2.46 -19.36
CA SER A 13 -10.81 1.43 -18.35
C SER A 13 -12.28 1.49 -17.90
N ARG A 14 -12.83 2.71 -17.73
CA ARG A 14 -14.26 2.90 -17.43
C ARG A 14 -15.18 2.43 -18.57
N ARG A 15 -14.77 2.59 -19.83
CA ARG A 15 -15.50 2.08 -21.00
C ARG A 15 -15.47 0.55 -21.08
N GLN A 16 -14.33 -0.09 -20.78
CA GLN A 16 -14.20 -1.55 -20.77
C GLN A 16 -15.08 -2.19 -19.68
N VAL A 17 -15.04 -1.67 -18.46
CA VAL A 17 -15.91 -2.13 -17.36
C VAL A 17 -17.40 -1.97 -17.71
N ARG A 18 -17.79 -0.90 -18.43
CA ARG A 18 -19.17 -0.71 -18.92
C ARG A 18 -19.57 -1.71 -20.02
N LYS A 19 -18.61 -2.19 -20.80
CA LYS A 19 -18.84 -3.18 -21.86
C LYS A 19 -19.03 -4.56 -21.24
N GLU A 20 -18.11 -4.99 -20.38
CA GLU A 20 -18.22 -6.26 -19.65
C GLU A 20 -19.52 -6.37 -18.83
N ARG A 21 -19.95 -5.29 -18.17
CA ARG A 21 -21.24 -5.26 -17.45
C ARG A 21 -22.45 -5.46 -18.35
N ARG A 22 -22.42 -4.95 -19.60
CA ARG A 22 -23.49 -5.16 -20.57
C ARG A 22 -23.50 -6.60 -21.07
N ASP A 23 -22.33 -7.19 -21.26
CA ASP A 23 -22.19 -8.54 -21.77
C ASP A 23 -22.60 -9.58 -20.71
N ILE A 24 -22.20 -9.42 -19.45
CA ILE A 24 -22.65 -10.28 -18.33
C ILE A 24 -24.17 -10.22 -18.16
N CYS A 25 -24.75 -9.02 -18.19
CA CYS A 25 -26.19 -8.85 -18.03
C CYS A 25 -26.98 -9.47 -19.20
N ARG A 26 -26.43 -9.40 -20.43
CA ARG A 26 -27.01 -10.09 -21.60
C ARG A 26 -26.92 -11.60 -21.45
N THR A 27 -25.76 -12.15 -21.11
CA THR A 27 -25.54 -13.61 -20.99
C THR A 27 -26.41 -14.25 -19.89
N MET A 28 -26.54 -13.58 -18.75
CA MET A 28 -27.40 -14.07 -17.65
C MET A 28 -28.89 -14.00 -18.00
N CYS A 29 -29.32 -12.94 -18.70
CA CYS A 29 -30.71 -12.78 -19.09
C CYS A 29 -31.11 -13.78 -20.19
N THR A 30 -30.22 -14.06 -21.15
CA THR A 30 -30.46 -15.08 -22.19
C THR A 30 -30.44 -16.51 -21.62
N GLY A 31 -29.55 -16.81 -20.66
CA GLY A 31 -29.49 -18.13 -20.03
C GLY A 31 -30.72 -18.46 -19.19
N PHE A 32 -31.24 -17.48 -18.43
CA PHE A 32 -32.43 -17.67 -17.59
C PHE A 32 -33.73 -17.75 -18.42
N LEU A 33 -33.85 -16.99 -19.52
CA LEU A 33 -34.98 -17.12 -20.45
C LEU A 33 -35.00 -18.48 -21.16
N MET A 34 -33.85 -19.00 -21.60
CA MET A 34 -33.78 -20.30 -22.29
C MET A 34 -34.18 -21.46 -21.36
N PHE A 35 -33.74 -21.44 -20.10
CA PHE A 35 -34.04 -22.52 -19.15
C PHE A 35 -35.53 -22.55 -18.73
N THR A 36 -36.15 -21.38 -18.61
CA THR A 36 -37.57 -21.28 -18.25
C THR A 36 -38.51 -21.61 -19.40
N LEU A 37 -38.11 -21.33 -20.65
CA LEU A 37 -38.90 -21.70 -21.83
C LEU A 37 -38.95 -23.22 -22.04
N ILE A 38 -37.83 -23.93 -21.82
CA ILE A 38 -37.75 -25.39 -22.02
C ILE A 38 -38.64 -26.16 -21.02
N LEU A 39 -38.73 -25.69 -19.78
CA LEU A 39 -39.60 -26.30 -18.76
C LEU A 39 -41.09 -25.96 -18.97
N ALA A 40 -41.41 -24.77 -19.47
CA ALA A 40 -42.80 -24.35 -19.71
C ALA A 40 -43.46 -25.10 -20.87
N ILE A 41 -42.71 -25.42 -21.94
CA ILE A 41 -43.20 -26.18 -23.09
C ILE A 41 -43.55 -27.63 -22.68
N ALA A 42 -42.79 -28.23 -21.77
CA ALA A 42 -43.08 -29.58 -21.25
C ALA A 42 -44.34 -29.65 -20.38
N ALA A 43 -44.80 -28.52 -19.83
CA ALA A 43 -45.95 -28.44 -18.92
C ALA A 43 -47.21 -27.83 -19.56
N GLY A 44 -47.18 -27.40 -20.82
CA GLY A 44 -48.34 -26.83 -21.51
C GLY A 44 -48.81 -25.47 -20.98
N ILE A 45 -47.98 -24.76 -20.22
CA ILE A 45 -48.33 -23.47 -19.61
C ILE A 45 -47.83 -22.34 -20.51
N THR A 46 -48.75 -21.58 -21.10
CA THR A 46 -48.46 -20.32 -21.80
C THR A 46 -48.03 -19.26 -20.79
N ILE A 47 -46.73 -19.11 -20.55
CA ILE A 47 -46.20 -18.06 -19.69
C ILE A 47 -46.17 -16.74 -20.48
N TYR A 48 -47.08 -15.82 -20.15
CA TYR A 48 -47.00 -14.44 -20.63
C TYR A 48 -45.72 -13.80 -20.08
N ALA A 49 -44.86 -13.28 -20.97
CA ALA A 49 -43.57 -12.68 -20.64
C ALA A 49 -43.63 -11.40 -19.77
N SER A 50 -44.81 -11.03 -19.26
CA SER A 50 -45.10 -9.77 -18.57
C SER A 50 -44.78 -9.77 -17.07
N THR A 51 -44.32 -10.87 -16.48
CA THR A 51 -44.03 -10.97 -15.03
C THR A 51 -42.56 -11.10 -14.67
N LEU A 52 -41.63 -10.83 -15.59
CA LEU A 52 -40.21 -10.67 -15.25
C LEU A 52 -39.95 -9.22 -14.85
N SER A 53 -40.21 -8.88 -13.59
CA SER A 53 -39.69 -7.65 -13.00
C SER A 53 -38.16 -7.72 -12.99
N LYS A 54 -37.50 -6.70 -13.56
CA LYS A 54 -36.04 -6.61 -13.57
C LYS A 54 -35.54 -6.66 -12.12
N PRO A 55 -34.55 -7.50 -11.78
CA PRO A 55 -33.96 -7.46 -10.45
C PRO A 55 -33.41 -6.06 -10.20
N THR A 56 -34.01 -5.34 -9.25
CA THR A 56 -33.54 -4.03 -8.82
C THR A 56 -32.33 -4.23 -7.93
N TYR A 57 -31.15 -4.24 -8.53
CA TYR A 57 -29.91 -4.12 -7.77
C TYR A 57 -29.85 -2.73 -7.15
N PRO A 58 -29.62 -2.60 -5.83
CA PRO A 58 -29.46 -1.29 -5.21
C PRO A 58 -28.20 -0.63 -5.81
N LYS A 59 -28.39 0.36 -6.68
CA LYS A 59 -27.30 1.13 -7.33
C LYS A 59 -26.28 1.69 -6.32
N ARG A 60 -26.71 1.89 -5.07
CA ARG A 60 -25.94 2.51 -3.99
C ARG A 60 -24.74 1.69 -3.50
N SER A 61 -24.70 0.37 -3.71
CA SER A 61 -23.61 -0.49 -3.21
C SER A 61 -22.43 -0.66 -4.18
N LEU A 62 -22.62 -0.43 -5.49
CA LEU A 62 -21.57 -0.60 -6.50
C LEU A 62 -20.75 0.68 -6.76
N GLU A 63 -21.28 1.87 -6.42
CA GLU A 63 -20.53 3.14 -6.53
C GLU A 63 -19.45 3.30 -5.45
N ARG A 64 -19.47 2.45 -4.41
CA ARG A 64 -18.47 2.48 -3.33
C ARG A 64 -17.17 1.73 -3.65
N MET A 65 -17.01 1.24 -4.89
CA MET A 65 -15.74 0.66 -5.32
C MET A 65 -14.81 1.70 -5.94
N ALA A 66 -13.61 1.78 -5.36
CA ALA A 66 -12.39 2.43 -5.82
C ALA A 66 -12.16 3.92 -5.47
N GLN A 67 -12.55 4.37 -4.27
CA GLN A 67 -11.83 5.50 -3.67
C GLN A 67 -10.61 4.97 -2.91
N VAL A 68 -9.41 5.25 -3.42
CA VAL A 68 -8.15 4.99 -2.74
C VAL A 68 -8.04 5.93 -1.53
N LYS A 69 -7.86 5.37 -0.33
CA LYS A 69 -7.75 6.17 0.89
C LYS A 69 -6.29 6.51 1.14
N ARG A 70 -5.97 7.81 1.15
CA ARG A 70 -4.66 8.32 1.56
C ARG A 70 -4.72 8.88 2.98
N GLN A 71 -3.79 8.45 3.82
CA GLN A 71 -3.57 9.01 5.15
C GLN A 71 -2.12 9.47 5.28
N ILE A 72 -1.92 10.69 5.76
CA ILE A 72 -0.60 11.19 6.13
C ILE A 72 -0.31 10.72 7.55
N ILE A 73 0.81 10.02 7.74
CA ILE A 73 1.22 9.52 9.04
C ILE A 73 2.21 10.50 9.65
N HIS A 74 1.95 10.85 10.91
CA HIS A 74 2.79 11.73 11.69
C HIS A 74 2.92 11.20 13.12
N SER A 75 4.14 11.17 13.63
CA SER A 75 4.50 10.86 15.00
C SER A 75 5.32 12.01 15.57
N ALA A 76 4.91 12.53 16.73
CA ALA A 76 5.64 13.54 17.48
C ALA A 76 6.94 12.99 18.11
N ASN A 77 7.07 11.66 18.20
CA ASN A 77 8.25 10.98 18.74
C ASN A 77 9.28 10.64 17.65
N ALA A 78 9.00 10.96 16.39
CA ALA A 78 9.95 10.85 15.30
C ALA A 78 10.31 12.25 14.79
N PRO A 79 11.52 12.47 14.23
CA PRO A 79 11.92 13.76 13.68
C PRO A 79 10.88 14.29 12.70
N GLY A 80 10.49 15.55 12.87
CA GLY A 80 9.58 16.23 11.95
C GLY A 80 10.15 16.26 10.53
N ALA A 81 9.28 16.33 9.52
CA ALA A 81 9.73 16.53 8.16
C ALA A 81 10.37 17.92 8.01
N VAL A 82 11.65 17.97 7.64
CA VAL A 82 12.42 19.22 7.49
C VAL A 82 12.32 19.78 6.06
N GLY A 83 11.42 19.23 5.23
CA GLY A 83 11.22 19.60 3.84
C GLY A 83 9.83 19.22 3.33
N PRO A 84 9.56 19.34 2.01
CA PRO A 84 8.25 19.08 1.42
C PRO A 84 7.94 17.57 1.28
N TYR A 85 8.02 16.83 2.38
CA TYR A 85 7.73 15.40 2.46
C TYR A 85 6.98 15.07 3.76
N SER A 86 6.37 13.88 3.82
CA SER A 86 5.73 13.35 5.03
C SER A 86 6.61 12.27 5.66
N GLN A 87 6.52 12.04 6.97
CA GLN A 87 7.24 10.93 7.63
C GLN A 87 6.86 9.57 7.01
N ALA A 88 5.56 9.37 6.80
CA ALA A 88 5.06 8.29 5.98
C ALA A 88 3.70 8.66 5.34
N VAL A 89 3.36 7.96 4.27
CA VAL A 89 2.06 8.04 3.63
C VAL A 89 1.49 6.63 3.53
N ARG A 90 0.29 6.45 4.06
CA ARG A 90 -0.49 5.23 3.89
C ARG A 90 -1.46 5.41 2.74
N VAL A 91 -1.47 4.46 1.82
CA VAL A 91 -2.41 4.34 0.70
C VAL A 91 -3.07 2.98 0.81
N ASP A 92 -4.36 2.96 1.13
CA ASP A 92 -5.11 1.76 1.51
C ASP A 92 -4.39 0.94 2.60
N ASN A 93 -3.76 -0.19 2.25
CA ASN A 93 -3.02 -1.03 3.19
C ASN A 93 -1.51 -0.87 3.10
N THR A 94 -0.99 -0.16 2.11
CA THR A 94 0.45 0.02 1.92
C THR A 94 0.92 1.29 2.58
N ILE A 95 2.00 1.21 3.36
CA ILE A 95 2.61 2.33 4.06
C ILE A 95 3.99 2.55 3.43
N TYR A 96 4.20 3.73 2.88
CA TYR A 96 5.49 4.19 2.39
C TYR A 96 6.12 5.08 3.45
N ILE A 97 7.26 4.64 3.98
CA ILE A 97 8.00 5.34 5.03
C ILE A 97 9.20 6.01 4.38
N SER A 98 9.32 7.33 4.58
CA SER A 98 10.43 8.13 4.05
C SER A 98 11.76 7.68 4.64
N GLY A 99 12.86 8.07 3.99
CA GLY A 99 14.21 7.87 4.48
C GLY A 99 14.38 8.42 5.90
N SER A 100 14.69 7.53 6.83
CA SER A 100 14.90 7.82 8.23
C SER A 100 16.39 7.93 8.51
N LEU A 101 16.81 9.10 8.98
CA LEU A 101 18.17 9.35 9.47
C LEU A 101 18.26 9.06 10.96
N GLY A 102 19.50 8.91 11.45
CA GLY A 102 19.82 8.80 12.88
C GLY A 102 19.65 10.08 13.69
N LEU A 103 18.56 10.83 13.48
CA LEU A 103 18.27 12.09 14.15
C LEU A 103 17.55 11.87 15.48
N ASP A 104 17.97 12.58 16.52
CA ASP A 104 17.22 12.68 17.77
C ASP A 104 15.93 13.50 17.51
N PRO A 105 14.73 12.96 17.79
CA PRO A 105 13.47 13.68 17.57
C PRO A 105 13.33 14.94 18.43
N LYS A 106 14.03 15.04 19.56
CA LYS A 106 13.96 16.19 20.47
C LYS A 106 14.89 17.32 20.02
N SER A 107 16.14 17.00 19.70
CA SER A 107 17.13 18.02 19.34
C SER A 107 17.19 18.30 17.84
N GLY A 108 16.81 17.34 17.00
CA GLY A 108 16.94 17.42 15.54
C GLY A 108 18.38 17.20 15.05
N ASP A 109 19.29 16.74 15.91
CA ASP A 109 20.69 16.47 15.58
C ASP A 109 20.95 14.98 15.33
N LEU A 110 21.98 14.70 14.53
CA LEU A 110 22.43 13.33 14.30
C LEU A 110 23.08 12.78 15.58
N LYS A 111 22.79 11.51 15.89
CA LYS A 111 23.57 10.77 16.87
C LYS A 111 25.00 10.57 16.39
N GLN A 112 25.92 10.34 17.34
CA GLN A 112 27.34 10.20 17.04
C GLN A 112 27.69 8.77 16.62
N GLY A 113 28.33 8.63 15.46
CA GLY A 113 28.80 7.35 14.93
C GLY A 113 27.70 6.48 14.32
N ILE A 114 28.12 5.49 13.53
CA ILE A 114 27.21 4.64 12.75
C ILE A 114 26.26 3.84 13.63
N LYS A 115 26.73 3.33 14.78
CA LYS A 115 25.93 2.50 15.68
C LYS A 115 24.72 3.25 16.20
N GLU A 116 24.95 4.42 16.81
CA GLU A 116 23.87 5.22 17.39
C GLU A 116 22.95 5.80 16.31
N GLN A 117 23.49 6.16 15.14
CA GLN A 117 22.64 6.59 14.03
C GLN A 117 21.75 5.46 13.51
N THR A 118 22.24 4.23 13.44
CA THR A 118 21.46 3.06 13.02
C THR A 118 20.35 2.76 14.02
N HIS A 119 20.66 2.71 15.31
CA HIS A 119 19.64 2.55 16.36
C HIS A 119 18.58 3.64 16.31
N GLN A 120 19.01 4.90 16.16
CA GLN A 120 18.09 6.02 16.14
C GLN A 120 17.22 6.03 14.87
N SER A 121 17.79 5.73 13.70
CA SER A 121 17.04 5.61 12.44
C SER A 121 15.95 4.54 12.55
N LEU A 122 16.27 3.37 13.09
CA LEU A 122 15.31 2.28 13.29
C LEU A 122 14.27 2.63 14.36
N LYS A 123 14.65 3.25 15.49
CA LYS A 123 13.69 3.75 16.50
C LYS A 123 12.71 4.76 15.91
N ASN A 124 13.19 5.68 15.07
CA ASN A 124 12.35 6.66 14.38
C ASN A 124 11.34 5.96 13.45
N ILE A 125 11.77 4.94 12.69
CA ILE A 125 10.87 4.10 11.89
C ILE A 125 9.84 3.39 12.78
N GLY A 126 10.26 2.85 13.93
CA GLY A 126 9.37 2.22 14.90
C GLY A 126 8.26 3.14 15.40
N GLU A 127 8.59 4.40 15.73
CA GLU A 127 7.58 5.39 16.15
C GLU A 127 6.64 5.79 15.02
N ILE A 128 7.09 5.78 13.75
CA ILE A 128 6.25 6.02 12.57
C ILE A 128 5.31 4.82 12.34
N LEU A 129 5.84 3.60 12.41
CA LEU A 129 5.05 2.36 12.32
C LEU A 129 3.96 2.33 13.39
N LYS A 130 4.33 2.66 14.64
CA LYS A 130 3.40 2.75 15.77
C LYS A 130 2.30 3.77 15.52
N ALA A 131 2.64 4.96 15.00
CA ALA A 131 1.64 5.97 14.62
C ALA A 131 0.71 5.51 13.48
N ALA A 132 1.16 4.58 12.64
CA ALA A 132 0.33 3.92 11.61
C ALA A 132 -0.45 2.69 12.13
N GLY A 133 -0.30 2.33 13.41
CA GLY A 133 -0.97 1.19 14.04
C GLY A 133 -0.35 -0.17 13.72
N VAL A 134 0.92 -0.20 13.32
CA VAL A 134 1.67 -1.42 12.93
C VAL A 134 3.02 -1.51 13.65
N GLY A 135 3.71 -2.64 13.51
CA GLY A 135 5.06 -2.85 14.06
C GLY A 135 6.08 -3.30 13.01
N TYR A 136 7.30 -3.65 13.45
CA TYR A 136 8.37 -4.09 12.55
C TYR A 136 8.01 -5.35 11.74
N GLY A 137 7.19 -6.24 12.29
CA GLY A 137 6.71 -7.44 11.56
C GLY A 137 5.80 -7.14 10.37
N ASN A 138 5.35 -5.88 10.22
CA ASN A 138 4.57 -5.44 9.06
C ASN A 138 5.45 -4.92 7.91
N VAL A 139 6.75 -4.76 8.13
CA VAL A 139 7.69 -4.25 7.12
C VAL A 139 8.02 -5.36 6.13
N VAL A 140 7.81 -5.11 4.85
CA VAL A 140 8.01 -6.10 3.77
C VAL A 140 9.22 -5.79 2.91
N LYS A 141 9.67 -4.53 2.87
CA LYS A 141 10.86 -4.09 2.12
C LYS A 141 11.57 -2.95 2.85
N THR A 142 12.90 -2.98 2.87
CA THR A 142 13.74 -1.85 3.28
C THR A 142 14.81 -1.53 2.24
N THR A 143 15.25 -0.27 2.19
CA THR A 143 16.48 0.12 1.50
C THR A 143 17.39 0.75 2.54
N VAL A 144 18.63 0.27 2.63
CA VAL A 144 19.64 0.76 3.56
C VAL A 144 20.73 1.47 2.76
N LEU A 145 20.81 2.77 2.92
CA LEU A 145 21.80 3.62 2.27
C LEU A 145 22.93 3.89 3.26
N LEU A 146 24.16 3.59 2.87
CA LEU A 146 25.35 3.76 3.72
C LEU A 146 26.26 4.86 3.17
N ALA A 147 26.87 5.64 4.06
CA ALA A 147 27.95 6.56 3.66
C ALA A 147 29.26 5.82 3.36
N ASP A 148 29.52 4.72 4.08
CA ASP A 148 30.67 3.82 3.87
C ASP A 148 30.18 2.36 3.92
N ILE A 149 30.49 1.58 2.87
CA ILE A 149 30.13 0.16 2.80
C ILE A 149 30.84 -0.69 3.87
N ASN A 150 31.96 -0.22 4.42
CA ASN A 150 32.69 -0.92 5.48
C ASN A 150 31.87 -1.03 6.78
N ASP A 151 30.85 -0.18 6.96
CA ASP A 151 29.94 -0.21 8.10
C ASP A 151 28.86 -1.31 8.00
N PHE A 152 28.79 -2.03 6.88
CA PHE A 152 27.72 -2.99 6.60
C PHE A 152 27.52 -4.04 7.70
N THR A 153 28.60 -4.60 8.25
CA THR A 153 28.53 -5.60 9.33
C THR A 153 27.91 -5.00 10.59
N THR A 154 28.41 -3.84 11.02
CA THR A 154 27.90 -3.12 12.20
C THR A 154 26.42 -2.79 12.07
N VAL A 155 26.00 -2.32 10.89
CA VAL A 155 24.59 -2.01 10.62
C VAL A 155 23.73 -3.27 10.64
N ASN A 156 24.21 -4.39 10.11
CA ASN A 156 23.48 -5.65 10.11
C ASN A 156 23.25 -6.23 11.50
N ASP A 157 24.23 -6.12 12.39
CA ASP A 157 24.11 -6.64 13.74
C ASP A 157 23.02 -5.89 14.50
N ILE A 158 23.01 -4.56 14.39
CA ILE A 158 21.94 -3.71 14.95
C ILE A 158 20.60 -3.98 14.27
N TYR A 159 20.56 -4.12 12.94
CA TYR A 159 19.33 -4.35 12.17
C TYR A 159 18.56 -5.58 12.67
N LYS A 160 19.27 -6.65 13.05
CA LYS A 160 18.67 -7.91 13.56
C LYS A 160 18.02 -7.76 14.95
N GLU A 161 18.35 -6.72 15.71
CA GLU A 161 17.69 -6.43 16.98
C GLU A 161 16.26 -5.93 16.80
N TYR A 162 15.97 -5.29 15.65
CA TYR A 162 14.65 -4.73 15.33
C TYR A 162 13.83 -5.66 14.43
N PHE A 163 14.48 -6.32 13.49
CA PHE A 163 13.87 -7.34 12.64
C PHE A 163 14.36 -8.71 13.08
N THR A 164 13.57 -9.41 13.88
CA THR A 164 14.01 -10.63 14.58
C THR A 164 13.63 -11.93 13.88
N ALA A 165 12.64 -11.89 12.98
CA ALA A 165 12.18 -13.02 12.18
C ALA A 165 11.52 -12.51 10.91
N LYS A 166 11.34 -13.39 9.90
CA LYS A 166 10.65 -13.08 8.63
C LYS A 166 11.15 -11.75 8.03
N PHE A 167 12.47 -11.68 7.83
CA PHE A 167 13.15 -10.44 7.46
C PHE A 167 12.53 -9.80 6.20
N PRO A 168 12.40 -8.46 6.16
CA PRO A 168 11.97 -7.77 4.95
C PRO A 168 12.92 -8.07 3.78
N ALA A 169 12.40 -8.01 2.56
CA ALA A 169 13.26 -7.87 1.39
C ALA A 169 14.16 -6.64 1.56
N ARG A 170 15.40 -6.67 1.07
CA ARG A 170 16.35 -5.59 1.34
C ARG A 170 17.29 -5.32 0.17
N ALA A 171 17.51 -4.03 -0.08
CA ALA A 171 18.65 -3.54 -0.86
C ALA A 171 19.56 -2.73 0.08
N ALA A 172 20.87 -2.93 -0.01
CA ALA A 172 21.84 -2.20 0.79
C ALA A 172 23.05 -1.84 -0.07
N TYR A 173 23.43 -0.57 -0.07
CA TYR A 173 24.54 -0.07 -0.89
C TYR A 173 25.08 1.25 -0.34
N GLN A 174 26.31 1.55 -0.70
CA GLN A 174 26.92 2.84 -0.40
C GLN A 174 26.47 3.89 -1.42
N VAL A 175 26.24 5.11 -0.93
CA VAL A 175 25.92 6.30 -1.74
C VAL A 175 27.01 7.37 -1.59
N ALA A 176 27.04 8.33 -2.50
CA ALA A 176 28.04 9.41 -2.48
C ALA A 176 27.91 10.32 -1.24
N ALA A 177 26.68 10.64 -0.84
CA ALA A 177 26.39 11.44 0.34
C ALA A 177 24.94 11.24 0.80
N LEU A 178 24.72 11.41 2.10
CA LEU A 178 23.40 11.45 2.73
C LEU A 178 23.10 12.86 3.26
N PRO A 179 21.82 13.25 3.41
CA PRO A 179 21.45 14.53 3.99
C PRO A 179 22.06 14.70 5.39
N LYS A 180 22.42 15.94 5.75
CA LYS A 180 23.13 16.29 7.00
C LYS A 180 24.47 15.55 7.22
N LYS A 181 25.05 14.92 6.20
CA LYS A 181 26.24 14.05 6.32
C LYS A 181 26.00 12.89 7.29
N ALA A 182 24.78 12.35 7.30
CA ALA A 182 24.49 11.12 8.03
C ALA A 182 25.33 9.95 7.50
N LEU A 183 25.50 8.94 8.34
CA LEU A 183 26.25 7.73 8.02
C LEU A 183 25.33 6.61 7.50
N VAL A 184 24.05 6.68 7.85
CA VAL A 184 23.02 5.73 7.41
C VAL A 184 21.67 6.41 7.22
N GLU A 185 20.95 5.98 6.19
CA GLU A 185 19.55 6.32 5.94
C GLU A 185 18.79 5.04 5.60
N ILE A 186 17.61 4.85 6.20
CA ILE A 186 16.79 3.65 5.99
C ILE A 186 15.38 4.07 5.61
N GLU A 187 14.91 3.60 4.45
CA GLU A 187 13.50 3.68 4.07
C GLU A 187 12.83 2.30 4.20
N ALA A 188 11.50 2.30 4.29
CA ALA A 188 10.74 1.09 4.48
C ALA A 188 9.36 1.13 3.80
N ILE A 189 8.90 -0.05 3.39
CA ILE A 189 7.52 -0.28 2.97
C ILE A 189 6.91 -1.29 3.93
N ALA A 190 5.73 -0.97 4.45
CA ALA A 190 4.98 -1.83 5.36
C ALA A 190 3.55 -2.06 4.88
N VAL A 191 2.91 -3.10 5.41
CA VAL A 191 1.53 -3.47 5.10
C VAL A 191 0.69 -3.49 6.39
N ALA A 192 -0.40 -2.73 6.39
CA ALA A 192 -1.28 -2.53 7.55
C ALA A 192 -2.35 -3.61 7.77
N SER A 193 -2.53 -4.51 6.81
CA SER A 193 -3.45 -5.65 6.95
C SER A 193 -2.79 -6.81 7.68
N GLU A 194 -3.60 -7.77 8.12
CA GLU A 194 -3.10 -9.06 8.60
C GLU A 194 -2.21 -9.72 7.53
N ILE A 195 -1.02 -10.13 7.94
CA ILE A 195 -0.06 -10.83 7.09
C ILE A 195 -0.12 -12.31 7.46
N LYS A 196 -0.47 -13.15 6.49
CA LYS A 196 -0.39 -14.60 6.59
C LYS A 196 0.78 -15.08 5.75
N ASP A 197 1.80 -15.62 6.42
CA ASP A 197 2.93 -16.24 5.75
C ASP A 197 2.51 -17.57 5.11
N ILE A 198 3.06 -17.85 3.93
CA ILE A 198 2.78 -19.05 3.11
C ILE A 198 3.95 -20.02 3.10
#